data_AF-A0A163GMR4-F1
#
_entry.id   AF-A0A163GMR4-F1
#
_cell.length_a   1.000
_cell.length_b   1.000
_cell.length_c   1.000
_cell.angle_alpha   90.00
_cell.angle_beta   90.00
_cell.angle_gamma   90.00
#
_symmetry.space_group_name_H-M   'P 1'
#
loop_
_entity.id
_entity.type
_entity.pdbx_description
1 polymer ?
#
loop_
_entity_poly.entity_id
_entity_poly.type
_entity_poly.pdbx_seq_one_letter_code
_entity_poly.pdbx_strand_id
1 'polypeptide(L)'
;MSIIDSSEQQVMILNKKKEEILAHKEQIPDAPYHLFSINAMIRDAEMRYERLKGKYTSIKCSQCNQAVDDEMKSINLGRNIICERCIKTIGQVMNTTEFEDRHGLKTGTVKQDIHNTLHTLQGTGIIRKSGKCWLVHDVLAELYYDAGKNKARLEMSWVEEMERHLSSLQTQHKILNDIKGSLTGATLQLFSLDAQIKDYENRLRIVKGGTLPFRCSQCLGWIKEKGLPVLISHFTLCDNCKDTIQQVMTSSEAETKYNLLPGRIRKDIHKGNLEKYLENGLLRQSGGIWLFHETIIKHHYYPEIITPSNKPEIPSSLLARSAAVFQNSMEGR
;
A
#
# COMPACT_ATOMS: atom_id res chain seq x y z
N MET A 1 19.80 -8.74 27.30
CA MET A 1 19.08 -8.09 26.18
C MET A 1 18.33 -9.16 25.42
N SER A 2 17.02 -9.05 25.31
CA SER A 2 16.24 -10.01 24.52
C SER A 2 16.54 -9.79 23.03
N ILE A 3 16.32 -10.82 22.20
CA ILE A 3 16.47 -10.75 20.73
C ILE A 3 15.52 -9.68 20.13
N ILE A 4 14.39 -9.46 20.81
CA ILE A 4 13.40 -8.43 20.46
C ILE A 4 13.97 -7.03 20.72
N ASP A 5 14.53 -6.79 21.91
CA ASP A 5 15.14 -5.48 22.28
C ASP A 5 16.28 -5.12 21.33
N SER A 6 17.09 -6.11 20.94
CA SER A 6 18.19 -5.94 19.98
C SER A 6 17.69 -5.54 18.59
N SER A 7 16.58 -6.16 18.14
CA SER A 7 15.96 -5.85 16.84
C SER A 7 15.28 -4.48 16.84
N GLU A 8 14.66 -4.08 17.96
CA GLU A 8 14.06 -2.75 18.13
C GLU A 8 15.10 -1.63 18.11
N GLN A 9 16.19 -1.81 18.86
CA GLN A 9 17.33 -0.89 18.86
C GLN A 9 17.93 -0.75 17.47
N GLN A 10 18.01 -1.85 16.70
CA GLN A 10 18.50 -1.81 15.34
C GLN A 10 17.60 -0.97 14.41
N VAL A 11 16.27 -1.06 14.55
CA VAL A 11 15.32 -0.21 13.82
C VAL A 11 15.49 1.27 14.21
N MET A 12 15.62 1.59 15.51
CA MET A 12 15.84 2.96 15.98
C MET A 12 17.14 3.57 15.43
N ILE A 13 18.25 2.81 15.45
CA ILE A 13 19.55 3.25 14.91
C ILE A 13 19.45 3.53 13.41
N LEU A 14 18.79 2.67 12.65
CA LEU A 14 18.64 2.84 11.21
C LEU A 14 17.74 4.05 10.87
N ASN A 15 16.67 4.30 11.63
CA ASN A 15 15.85 5.49 11.49
C ASN A 15 16.61 6.78 11.80
N LYS A 16 17.43 6.79 12.85
CA LYS A 16 18.30 7.93 13.16
C LYS A 16 19.28 8.22 12.02
N LYS A 17 19.91 7.19 11.44
CA LYS A 17 20.79 7.33 10.27
C LYS A 17 20.06 7.83 9.03
N LYS A 18 18.78 7.49 8.85
CA LYS A 18 17.94 8.03 7.77
C LYS A 18 17.77 9.54 7.92
N GLU A 19 17.51 10.03 9.13
CA GLU A 19 17.38 11.46 9.41
C GLU A 19 18.69 12.21 9.17
N GLU A 20 19.83 11.62 9.53
CA GLU A 20 21.15 12.18 9.25
C GLU A 20 21.43 12.29 7.73
N ILE A 21 21.05 11.27 6.94
CA ILE A 21 21.17 11.33 5.48
C ILE A 21 20.24 12.41 4.88
N LEU A 22 19.03 12.58 5.43
CA LEU A 22 18.11 13.63 4.99
C LEU A 22 18.66 15.03 5.29
N ALA A 23 19.25 15.22 6.47
CA ALA A 23 19.83 16.50 6.90
C ALA A 23 21.05 16.91 6.06
N HIS A 24 21.77 15.94 5.50
CA HIS A 24 22.99 16.18 4.71
C HIS A 24 22.84 15.77 3.24
N LYS A 25 21.60 15.69 2.75
CA LYS A 25 21.26 15.20 1.40
C LYS A 25 22.00 15.93 0.28
N GLU A 26 22.31 17.22 0.45
CA GLU A 26 23.01 18.03 -0.56
C GLU A 26 24.53 17.84 -0.55
N GLN A 27 25.10 17.29 0.53
CA GLN A 27 26.54 17.10 0.72
C GLN A 27 26.98 15.65 0.46
N ILE A 28 26.03 14.71 0.47
CA ILE A 28 26.28 13.28 0.29
C ILE A 28 26.17 12.93 -1.21
N PRO A 29 27.25 12.42 -1.85
CA PRO A 29 27.16 11.83 -3.19
C PRO A 29 26.14 10.69 -3.17
N ASP A 30 25.28 10.60 -4.20
CA ASP A 30 24.26 9.56 -4.30
C ASP A 30 23.31 9.47 -3.09
N ALA A 31 23.03 10.59 -2.42
CA ALA A 31 22.09 10.66 -1.30
C ALA A 31 20.73 9.94 -1.55
N PRO A 32 20.11 10.01 -2.75
CA PRO A 32 18.90 9.24 -3.04
C PRO A 32 19.06 7.72 -2.87
N TYR A 33 20.24 7.17 -3.21
CA TYR A 33 20.52 5.76 -3.01
C TYR A 33 20.77 5.42 -1.55
N HIS A 34 21.55 6.22 -0.83
CA HIS A 34 21.76 5.99 0.59
C HIS A 34 20.44 6.01 1.35
N LEU A 35 19.52 6.90 0.96
CA LEU A 35 18.16 6.92 1.47
C LEU A 35 17.40 5.63 1.13
N PHE A 36 17.46 5.16 -0.12
CA PHE A 36 16.82 3.91 -0.55
C PHE A 36 17.37 2.69 0.20
N SER A 37 18.70 2.59 0.33
CA SER A 37 19.41 1.49 0.99
C SER A 37 19.10 1.45 2.48
N ILE A 38 19.15 2.60 3.18
CA ILE A 38 18.72 2.68 4.57
C ILE A 38 17.24 2.33 4.70
N ASN A 39 16.35 2.82 3.83
CA ASN A 39 14.95 2.41 3.84
C ASN A 39 14.78 0.89 3.60
N ALA A 40 15.65 0.24 2.81
CA ALA A 40 15.63 -1.21 2.63
C ALA A 40 16.12 -1.97 3.88
N MET A 41 17.16 -1.47 4.56
CA MET A 41 17.65 -2.04 5.81
C MET A 41 16.66 -1.86 6.95
N ILE A 42 16.01 -0.69 7.05
CA ILE A 42 14.91 -0.43 7.99
C ILE A 42 13.80 -1.45 7.72
N ARG A 43 13.39 -1.60 6.46
CA ARG A 43 12.37 -2.57 6.06
C ARG A 43 12.72 -4.00 6.51
N ASP A 44 13.95 -4.45 6.27
CA ASP A 44 14.36 -5.80 6.66
C ASP A 44 14.47 -5.97 8.19
N ALA A 45 14.97 -4.97 8.90
CA ALA A 45 15.05 -4.98 10.36
C ALA A 45 13.65 -4.98 10.99
N GLU A 46 12.73 -4.16 10.47
CA GLU A 46 11.33 -4.16 10.87
C GLU A 46 10.64 -5.50 10.57
N MET A 47 10.89 -6.14 9.41
CA MET A 47 10.37 -7.48 9.13
C MET A 47 10.77 -8.48 10.20
N ARG A 48 12.04 -8.46 10.60
CA ARG A 48 12.56 -9.37 11.63
C ARG A 48 11.94 -9.05 12.99
N TYR A 49 11.90 -7.77 13.36
CA TYR A 49 11.26 -7.33 14.59
C TYR A 49 9.77 -7.74 14.64
N GLU A 50 9.01 -7.51 13.56
CA GLU A 50 7.61 -7.92 13.43
C GLU A 50 7.43 -9.44 13.53
N ARG A 51 8.32 -10.23 12.91
CA ARG A 51 8.30 -11.70 13.06
C ARG A 51 8.59 -12.16 14.48
N LEU A 52 9.47 -11.44 15.19
CA LEU A 52 9.87 -11.76 16.56
C LEU A 52 8.81 -11.30 17.60
N LYS A 53 8.12 -10.20 17.31
CA LYS A 53 7.07 -9.61 18.15
C LYS A 53 5.69 -10.22 17.86
N GLY A 54 5.48 -10.69 16.65
CA GLY A 54 4.19 -11.16 16.16
C GLY A 54 3.63 -12.29 17.02
N LYS A 55 2.57 -11.99 17.76
CA LYS A 55 1.65 -13.02 18.23
C LYS A 55 0.96 -13.58 16.98
N TYR A 56 1.01 -14.90 16.80
CA TYR A 56 0.32 -15.53 15.68
C TYR A 56 -1.19 -15.36 15.87
N THR A 57 -1.80 -14.44 15.13
CA THR A 57 -3.26 -14.34 15.07
C THR A 57 -3.78 -15.13 13.87
N SER A 58 -4.73 -16.04 14.13
CA SER A 58 -5.40 -16.80 13.07
C SER A 58 -6.46 -15.96 12.34
N ILE A 59 -6.81 -14.81 12.91
CA ILE A 59 -7.86 -13.92 12.42
C ILE A 59 -7.31 -13.04 11.30
N LYS A 60 -7.95 -13.11 10.13
CA LYS A 60 -7.63 -12.28 8.97
C LYS A 60 -8.78 -11.35 8.66
N CYS A 61 -8.44 -10.16 8.17
CA CYS A 61 -9.42 -9.22 7.69
C CYS A 61 -10.06 -9.73 6.39
N SER A 62 -11.39 -9.73 6.31
CA SER A 62 -12.14 -10.17 5.13
C SER A 62 -12.01 -9.25 3.92
N GLN A 63 -11.45 -8.04 4.08
CA GLN A 63 -11.23 -7.10 2.98
C GLN A 63 -9.80 -7.15 2.43
N CYS A 64 -8.78 -7.01 3.31
CA CYS A 64 -7.38 -6.94 2.87
C CYS A 64 -6.60 -8.25 3.06
N ASN A 65 -7.24 -9.30 3.61
CA ASN A 65 -6.64 -10.60 3.93
C ASN A 65 -5.40 -10.56 4.85
N GLN A 66 -5.10 -9.40 5.44
CA GLN A 66 -4.02 -9.25 6.41
C GLN A 66 -4.46 -9.75 7.79
N ALA A 67 -3.48 -10.20 8.57
CA ALA A 67 -3.69 -10.54 9.97
C ALA A 67 -4.23 -9.32 10.74
N VAL A 68 -5.19 -9.57 11.62
CA VAL A 68 -5.73 -8.57 12.55
C VAL A 68 -5.09 -8.86 13.90
N ASP A 69 -4.30 -7.92 14.39
CA ASP A 69 -3.68 -8.03 15.70
C ASP A 69 -4.74 -7.81 16.80
N ASP A 70 -4.56 -8.43 17.96
CA ASP A 70 -5.52 -8.33 19.07
C ASP A 70 -5.69 -6.89 19.58
N GLU A 71 -4.66 -6.05 19.42
CA GLU A 71 -4.66 -4.63 19.78
C GLU A 71 -5.29 -3.74 18.70
N MET A 72 -5.45 -4.24 17.47
CA MET A 72 -6.02 -3.49 16.35
C MET A 72 -7.54 -3.49 16.45
N LYS A 73 -8.16 -2.29 16.36
CA LYS A 73 -9.62 -2.19 16.30
C LYS A 73 -10.14 -2.96 15.09
N SER A 74 -11.17 -3.77 15.31
CA SER A 74 -11.83 -4.49 14.23
C SER A 74 -13.34 -4.51 14.45
N ILE A 75 -14.07 -4.60 13.35
CA ILE A 75 -15.53 -4.67 13.36
C ILE A 75 -15.91 -6.05 12.89
N ASN A 76 -16.75 -6.71 13.69
CA ASN A 76 -17.28 -8.01 13.35
C ASN A 76 -18.67 -7.87 12.73
N LEU A 77 -18.78 -8.26 11.47
CA LEU A 77 -20.00 -8.33 10.68
C LEU A 77 -20.33 -9.81 10.39
N GLY A 78 -20.75 -10.53 11.44
CA GLY A 78 -21.08 -11.96 11.36
C GLY A 78 -19.84 -12.83 11.13
N ARG A 79 -19.62 -13.28 9.88
CA ARG A 79 -18.41 -14.02 9.47
C ARG A 79 -17.27 -13.10 9.02
N ASN A 80 -17.57 -11.83 8.78
CA ASN A 80 -16.62 -10.90 8.19
C ASN A 80 -16.00 -10.01 9.26
N ILE A 81 -14.67 -10.04 9.38
CA ILE A 81 -13.93 -9.18 10.29
C ILE A 81 -13.23 -8.11 9.45
N ILE A 82 -13.55 -6.84 9.70
CA ILE A 82 -12.94 -5.71 8.99
C ILE A 82 -11.97 -5.02 9.94
N CYS A 83 -10.71 -4.88 9.52
CA CYS A 83 -9.68 -4.23 10.34
C CYS A 83 -9.72 -2.70 10.23
N GLU A 84 -9.15 -2.02 11.21
CA GLU A 84 -9.05 -0.56 11.25
C GLU A 84 -8.49 0.07 9.98
N ARG A 85 -7.48 -0.57 9.37
CA ARG A 85 -6.83 -0.09 8.13
C ARG A 85 -7.84 0.00 6.97
N CYS A 86 -8.69 -1.01 6.86
CA CYS A 86 -9.73 -1.06 5.84
C CYS A 86 -10.87 -0.07 6.13
N ILE A 87 -11.22 0.13 7.40
CA ILE A 87 -12.21 1.13 7.82
C ILE A 87 -11.73 2.54 7.45
N LYS A 88 -10.45 2.85 7.72
CA LYS A 88 -9.82 4.13 7.35
C LYS A 88 -9.85 4.41 5.85
N THR A 89 -9.80 3.36 5.02
CA THR A 89 -9.82 3.48 3.55
C THR A 89 -11.08 4.20 3.07
N ILE A 90 -12.22 3.99 3.73
CA ILE A 90 -13.48 4.67 3.39
C ILE A 90 -13.39 6.18 3.68
N GLY A 91 -12.70 6.56 4.77
CA GLY A 91 -12.43 7.96 5.10
C GLY A 91 -11.48 8.67 4.13
N GLN A 92 -10.56 7.91 3.52
CA GLN A 92 -9.56 8.43 2.58
C GLN A 92 -10.08 8.55 1.15
N VAL A 93 -11.10 7.79 0.75
CA VAL A 93 -11.74 7.94 -0.57
C VAL A 93 -12.87 8.94 -0.47
N MET A 94 -12.86 9.99 -1.29
CA MET A 94 -13.84 11.07 -1.27
C MET A 94 -14.22 11.54 -2.67
N ASN A 95 -15.32 12.28 -2.80
CA ASN A 95 -15.66 12.94 -4.06
C ASN A 95 -14.73 14.15 -4.31
N THR A 96 -14.69 14.64 -5.56
CA THR A 96 -13.81 15.77 -5.92
C THR A 96 -14.12 17.05 -5.15
N THR A 97 -15.39 17.31 -4.80
CA THR A 97 -15.80 18.52 -4.08
C THR A 97 -15.32 18.50 -2.62
N GLU A 98 -15.52 17.40 -1.90
CA GLU A 98 -14.99 17.21 -0.54
C GLU A 98 -13.46 17.29 -0.54
N PHE A 99 -12.81 16.71 -1.56
CA PHE A 99 -11.36 16.80 -1.71
C PHE A 99 -10.90 18.26 -1.87
N GLU A 100 -11.57 19.01 -2.75
CA GLU A 100 -11.27 20.42 -3.00
C GLU A 100 -11.46 21.24 -1.72
N ASP A 101 -12.57 21.04 -1.01
CA ASP A 101 -12.87 21.74 0.24
C ASP A 101 -11.85 21.41 1.34
N ARG A 102 -11.46 20.14 1.47
CA ARG A 102 -10.50 19.67 2.49
C ARG A 102 -9.10 20.23 2.28
N HIS A 103 -8.68 20.35 1.03
CA HIS A 103 -7.32 20.77 0.65
C HIS A 103 -7.25 22.25 0.20
N GLY A 104 -8.33 23.02 0.39
CA GLY A 104 -8.36 24.45 0.07
C GLY A 104 -8.22 24.77 -1.43
N LEU A 105 -8.65 23.85 -2.30
CA LEU A 105 -8.58 24.01 -3.75
C LEU A 105 -9.85 24.67 -4.29
N LYS A 106 -9.72 25.36 -5.43
CA LYS A 106 -10.89 25.94 -6.11
C LYS A 106 -11.81 24.84 -6.65
N THR A 107 -13.12 25.01 -6.47
CA THR A 107 -14.12 24.05 -6.95
C THR A 107 -13.98 23.78 -8.46
N GLY A 108 -13.97 22.50 -8.84
CA GLY A 108 -13.85 22.04 -10.23
C GLY A 108 -12.42 21.86 -10.73
N THR A 109 -11.40 22.26 -9.96
CA THR A 109 -9.98 22.09 -10.32
C THR A 109 -9.64 20.61 -10.48
N VAL A 110 -10.02 19.76 -9.52
CA VAL A 110 -9.67 18.34 -9.54
C VAL A 110 -10.32 17.65 -10.73
N LYS A 111 -11.57 18.02 -11.06
CA LYS A 111 -12.26 17.45 -12.23
C LYS A 111 -11.57 17.83 -13.54
N GLN A 112 -11.08 19.06 -13.67
CA GLN A 112 -10.30 19.49 -14.84
C GLN A 112 -8.97 18.74 -14.92
N ASP A 113 -8.26 18.62 -13.80
CA ASP A 113 -6.97 17.92 -13.71
C ASP A 113 -7.14 16.42 -14.03
N ILE A 114 -8.23 15.77 -13.61
CA ILE A 114 -8.60 14.38 -13.97
C ILE A 114 -8.73 14.18 -15.48
N HIS A 115 -9.30 15.14 -16.20
CA HIS A 115 -9.46 15.04 -17.64
C HIS A 115 -8.17 15.31 -18.42
N ASN A 116 -7.22 16.02 -17.81
CA ASN A 116 -5.98 16.44 -18.46
C ASN A 116 -4.78 15.60 -17.96
N THR A 117 -4.22 15.99 -16.83
CA THR A 117 -2.93 15.49 -16.30
C THR A 117 -3.07 14.19 -15.51
N LEU A 118 -4.16 14.04 -14.75
CA LEU A 118 -4.37 12.91 -13.84
C LEU A 118 -5.08 11.71 -14.48
N HIS A 119 -5.36 11.76 -15.79
CA HIS A 119 -6.03 10.67 -16.50
C HIS A 119 -5.25 9.35 -16.42
N THR A 120 -3.92 9.42 -16.33
CA THR A 120 -3.01 8.27 -16.17
C THR A 120 -3.26 7.48 -14.89
N LEU A 121 -3.79 8.12 -13.85
CA LEU A 121 -4.04 7.50 -12.55
C LEU A 121 -5.36 6.71 -12.47
N GLN A 122 -6.23 6.76 -13.50
CA GLN A 122 -7.55 6.12 -13.46
C GLN A 122 -7.49 4.58 -13.32
N GLY A 123 -6.37 3.94 -13.69
CA GLY A 123 -6.15 2.49 -13.53
C GLY A 123 -5.56 2.06 -12.18
N THR A 124 -5.17 3.02 -11.34
CA THR A 124 -4.45 2.76 -10.09
C THR A 124 -5.36 2.52 -8.88
N GLY A 125 -6.65 2.89 -8.99
CA GLY A 125 -7.59 2.89 -7.88
C GLY A 125 -7.60 4.21 -7.08
N ILE A 126 -6.56 5.04 -7.19
CA ILE A 126 -6.51 6.38 -6.55
C ILE A 126 -7.58 7.30 -7.11
N ILE A 127 -7.80 7.25 -8.43
CA ILE A 127 -8.85 8.00 -9.11
C ILE A 127 -9.76 7.01 -9.82
N ARG A 128 -11.06 7.11 -9.59
CA ARG A 128 -12.03 6.30 -10.33
C ARG A 128 -13.35 7.04 -10.53
N LYS A 129 -14.07 6.67 -11.58
CA LYS A 129 -15.42 7.18 -11.82
C LYS A 129 -16.44 6.26 -11.15
N SER A 130 -17.32 6.83 -10.33
CA SER A 130 -18.45 6.14 -9.71
C SER A 130 -19.75 6.80 -10.18
N GLY A 131 -20.41 6.18 -11.16
CA GLY A 131 -21.60 6.76 -11.79
C GLY A 131 -21.34 8.15 -12.39
N LYS A 132 -21.97 9.19 -11.82
CA LYS A 132 -21.87 10.59 -12.26
C LYS A 132 -20.75 11.38 -11.58
N CYS A 133 -20.11 10.84 -10.55
CA CYS A 133 -19.07 11.52 -9.79
C CYS A 133 -17.71 10.84 -9.93
N TRP A 134 -16.66 11.60 -9.66
CA TRP A 134 -15.31 11.11 -9.53
C TRP A 134 -15.01 10.89 -8.05
N LEU A 135 -14.42 9.76 -7.73
CA LEU A 135 -13.86 9.46 -6.42
C LEU A 135 -12.34 9.54 -6.50
N VAL A 136 -11.75 10.17 -5.51
CA VAL A 136 -10.31 10.40 -5.37
C VAL A 136 -9.86 9.94 -3.98
N HIS A 137 -8.71 9.31 -3.91
CA HIS A 137 -8.05 8.96 -2.66
C HIS A 137 -7.22 10.14 -2.14
N ASP A 138 -7.22 10.34 -0.82
CA ASP A 138 -6.61 11.50 -0.14
C ASP A 138 -5.12 11.70 -0.48
N VAL A 139 -4.40 10.59 -0.71
CA VAL A 139 -2.99 10.59 -1.13
C VAL A 139 -2.72 11.40 -2.40
N LEU A 140 -3.74 11.68 -3.22
CA LEU A 140 -3.61 12.53 -4.40
C LEU A 140 -3.13 13.95 -4.04
N ALA A 141 -3.42 14.44 -2.83
CA ALA A 141 -2.96 15.74 -2.35
C ALA A 141 -1.44 15.78 -2.30
N GLU A 142 -0.85 14.84 -1.56
CA GLU A 142 0.60 14.69 -1.41
C GLU A 142 1.29 14.43 -2.76
N LEU A 143 0.73 13.52 -3.57
CA LEU A 143 1.37 13.09 -4.81
C LEU A 143 1.37 14.14 -5.91
N TYR A 144 0.37 15.02 -5.96
CA TYR A 144 0.20 15.95 -7.06
C TYR A 144 0.09 17.41 -6.63
N TYR A 145 -0.80 17.73 -5.69
CA TYR A 145 -1.08 19.13 -5.35
C TYR A 145 0.03 19.73 -4.49
N ASP A 146 0.43 19.07 -3.42
CA ASP A 146 1.52 19.51 -2.54
C ASP A 146 2.87 19.46 -3.26
N ALA A 147 3.01 18.55 -4.22
CA ALA A 147 4.17 18.43 -5.10
C ALA A 147 4.23 19.49 -6.22
N GLY A 148 3.32 20.46 -6.26
CA GLY A 148 3.33 21.57 -7.23
C GLY A 148 2.81 21.22 -8.62
N LYS A 149 1.87 20.27 -8.72
CA LYS A 149 1.22 19.82 -9.97
C LYS A 149 2.17 19.29 -11.07
N ASN A 150 3.29 18.69 -10.67
CA ASN A 150 4.28 18.19 -11.61
C ASN A 150 3.87 16.83 -12.24
N LYS A 151 3.51 16.85 -13.53
CA LYS A 151 3.11 15.66 -14.30
C LYS A 151 4.21 14.58 -14.35
N ALA A 152 5.48 14.99 -14.46
CA ALA A 152 6.60 14.06 -14.62
C ALA A 152 6.76 13.11 -13.41
N ARG A 153 6.34 13.55 -12.21
CA ARG A 153 6.37 12.74 -10.99
C ARG A 153 5.29 11.66 -10.92
N LEU A 154 4.21 11.83 -11.69
CA LEU A 154 3.12 10.87 -11.77
C LEU A 154 3.33 9.85 -12.88
N GLU A 155 4.02 10.25 -13.96
CA GLU A 155 4.28 9.41 -15.12
C GLU A 155 5.53 8.55 -14.98
N MET A 156 6.47 8.93 -14.10
CA MET A 156 7.68 8.17 -13.86
C MET A 156 7.73 7.70 -12.42
N SER A 157 7.71 6.39 -12.25
CA SER A 157 8.11 5.75 -11.00
C SER A 157 9.59 6.01 -10.73
N TRP A 158 9.99 5.96 -9.46
CA TRP A 158 11.42 6.02 -9.10
C TRP A 158 12.24 4.88 -9.73
N VAL A 159 11.60 3.77 -10.09
CA VAL A 159 12.24 2.64 -10.79
C VAL A 159 12.57 3.03 -12.23
N GLU A 160 11.63 3.66 -12.94
CA GLU A 160 11.85 4.17 -14.31
C GLU A 160 12.88 5.32 -14.32
N GLU A 161 12.92 6.13 -13.26
CA GLU A 161 13.97 7.14 -13.09
C GLU A 161 15.36 6.49 -12.95
N MET A 162 15.47 5.40 -12.17
CA MET A 162 16.70 4.61 -12.07
C MET A 162 17.09 3.94 -13.38
N GLU A 163 16.13 3.43 -14.16
CA GLU A 163 16.38 2.86 -15.49
C GLU A 163 16.91 3.92 -16.46
N ARG A 164 16.31 5.11 -16.47
CA ARG A 164 16.78 6.22 -17.32
C ARG A 164 18.19 6.64 -16.92
N HIS A 165 18.48 6.71 -15.62
CA HIS A 165 19.81 7.03 -15.13
C HIS A 165 20.83 5.96 -15.58
N LEU A 166 20.47 4.68 -15.49
CA LEU A 166 21.30 3.59 -15.99
C LEU A 166 21.57 3.73 -17.50
N SER A 167 20.55 4.01 -18.31
CA SER A 167 20.72 4.24 -19.76
C SER A 167 21.63 5.44 -20.06
N SER A 168 21.54 6.51 -19.26
CA SER A 168 22.42 7.66 -19.37
C SER A 168 23.88 7.29 -19.07
N LEU A 169 24.13 6.55 -17.98
CA LEU A 169 25.47 6.07 -17.62
C LEU A 169 26.05 5.15 -18.70
N GLN A 170 25.25 4.22 -19.25
CA GLN A 170 25.66 3.35 -20.35
C GLN A 170 26.01 4.16 -21.61
N THR A 171 25.26 5.24 -21.90
CA THR A 171 25.54 6.14 -23.02
C THR A 171 26.84 6.91 -22.80
N GLN A 172 27.05 7.45 -21.60
CA GLN A 172 28.31 8.12 -21.22
C GLN A 172 29.49 7.17 -21.32
N HIS A 173 29.35 5.93 -20.84
CA HIS A 173 30.36 4.90 -20.94
C HIS A 173 30.72 4.61 -22.40
N LYS A 174 29.72 4.48 -23.29
CA LYS A 174 29.95 4.28 -24.73
C LYS A 174 30.73 5.44 -25.34
N ILE A 175 30.29 6.67 -25.13
CA ILE A 175 30.96 7.88 -25.65
C ILE A 175 32.40 7.95 -25.14
N LEU A 176 32.61 7.71 -23.85
CA LEU A 176 33.94 7.78 -23.24
C LEU A 176 34.88 6.69 -23.76
N ASN A 177 34.35 5.49 -24.03
CA ASN A 177 35.10 4.39 -24.60
C ASN A 177 35.52 4.70 -26.05
N ASP A 178 34.65 5.37 -26.82
CA ASP A 178 34.91 5.79 -28.20
C ASP A 178 36.03 6.85 -28.27
N ILE A 179 36.11 7.75 -27.28
CA ILE A 179 37.12 8.83 -27.22
C ILE A 179 38.32 8.51 -26.32
N LYS A 180 38.41 7.29 -25.75
CA LYS A 180 39.40 6.97 -24.70
C LYS A 180 40.86 7.16 -25.14
N GLY A 181 41.15 6.98 -26.42
CA GLY A 181 42.48 7.17 -26.99
C GLY A 181 42.91 8.65 -27.07
N SER A 182 41.95 9.57 -26.97
CA SER A 182 42.16 11.02 -27.08
C SER A 182 42.09 11.75 -25.74
N LEU A 183 41.61 11.09 -24.68
CA LEU A 183 41.45 11.70 -23.35
C LEU A 183 42.40 11.07 -22.32
N THR A 184 43.29 11.87 -21.76
CA THR A 184 44.06 11.51 -20.56
C THR A 184 43.13 11.32 -19.37
N GLY A 185 43.21 10.17 -18.69
CA GLY A 185 42.34 9.84 -17.55
C GLY A 185 41.03 9.12 -17.91
N ALA A 186 40.75 8.88 -19.19
CA ALA A 186 39.55 8.17 -19.64
C ALA A 186 39.42 6.77 -19.01
N THR A 187 40.53 6.06 -18.80
CA THR A 187 40.52 4.72 -18.18
C THR A 187 39.96 4.75 -16.76
N LEU A 188 40.31 5.75 -15.95
CA LEU A 188 39.84 5.87 -14.56
C LEU A 188 38.35 6.23 -14.52
N GLN A 189 37.92 7.10 -15.43
CA GLN A 189 36.51 7.47 -15.59
C GLN A 189 35.66 6.30 -16.08
N LEU A 190 36.18 5.46 -16.99
CA LEU A 190 35.52 4.22 -17.44
C LEU A 190 35.33 3.25 -16.26
N PHE A 191 36.37 3.02 -15.44
CA PHE A 191 36.25 2.19 -14.24
C PHE A 191 35.19 2.71 -13.26
N SER A 192 35.09 4.03 -13.09
CA SER A 192 34.08 4.65 -12.23
C SER A 192 32.67 4.45 -12.81
N LEU A 193 32.49 4.65 -14.12
CA LEU A 193 31.22 4.43 -14.80
C LEU A 193 30.81 2.94 -14.76
N ASP A 194 31.73 2.02 -14.98
CA ASP A 194 31.49 0.57 -14.87
C ASP A 194 31.00 0.18 -13.46
N ALA A 195 31.63 0.74 -12.43
CA ALA A 195 31.21 0.51 -11.05
C ALA A 195 29.79 1.05 -10.80
N GLN A 196 29.48 2.25 -11.27
CA GLN A 196 28.15 2.85 -11.15
C GLN A 196 27.09 2.05 -11.92
N ILE A 197 27.37 1.68 -13.18
CA ILE A 197 26.48 0.86 -14.02
C ILE A 197 26.16 -0.46 -13.32
N LYS A 198 27.19 -1.19 -12.88
CA LYS A 198 27.02 -2.48 -12.20
C LYS A 198 26.23 -2.36 -10.91
N ASP A 199 26.42 -1.26 -10.17
CA ASP A 199 25.65 -0.98 -8.97
C ASP A 199 24.18 -0.70 -9.30
N TYR A 200 23.87 0.18 -10.25
CA TYR A 200 22.49 0.43 -10.70
C TYR A 200 21.81 -0.82 -11.27
N GLU A 201 22.51 -1.64 -12.05
CA GLU A 201 22.02 -2.93 -12.54
C GLU A 201 21.70 -3.89 -11.39
N ASN A 202 22.58 -3.98 -10.40
CA ASN A 202 22.34 -4.82 -9.23
C ASN A 202 21.14 -4.33 -8.42
N ARG A 203 21.01 -3.01 -8.21
CA ARG A 203 19.86 -2.40 -7.53
C ARG A 203 18.56 -2.67 -8.28
N LEU A 204 18.52 -2.45 -9.60
CA LEU A 204 17.34 -2.74 -10.42
C LEU A 204 17.01 -4.23 -10.42
N ARG A 205 18.02 -5.11 -10.46
CA ARG A 205 17.83 -6.57 -10.36
C ARG A 205 17.21 -6.96 -9.02
N ILE A 206 17.65 -6.35 -7.92
CA ILE A 206 17.09 -6.59 -6.58
C ILE A 206 15.64 -6.12 -6.50
N VAL A 207 15.36 -4.93 -7.06
CA VAL A 207 14.02 -4.31 -7.06
C VAL A 207 13.03 -5.08 -7.94
N LYS A 208 13.41 -5.39 -9.18
CA LYS A 208 12.59 -6.16 -10.13
C LYS A 208 12.51 -7.65 -9.78
N GLY A 209 13.55 -8.19 -9.16
CA GLY A 209 13.64 -9.59 -8.74
C GLY A 209 12.85 -9.91 -7.47
N GLY A 210 12.24 -8.92 -6.82
CA GLY A 210 11.39 -9.11 -5.65
C GLY A 210 12.13 -9.54 -4.38
N THR A 211 13.46 -9.36 -4.33
CA THR A 211 14.27 -9.76 -3.17
C THR A 211 14.17 -8.76 -2.01
N LEU A 212 13.83 -7.50 -2.28
CA LEU A 212 13.47 -6.52 -1.25
C LEU A 212 11.96 -6.38 -1.17
N PRO A 213 11.33 -6.66 -0.01
CA PRO A 213 9.90 -6.59 0.10
C PRO A 213 9.45 -5.13 0.16
N PHE A 214 8.45 -4.80 -0.62
CA PHE A 214 7.77 -3.52 -0.51
C PHE A 214 6.84 -3.57 0.69
N ARG A 215 6.67 -2.44 1.39
CA ARG A 215 5.53 -2.26 2.28
C ARG A 215 4.44 -1.55 1.50
N CYS A 216 3.21 -1.98 1.66
CA CYS A 216 2.06 -1.23 1.20
C CYS A 216 1.92 0.02 2.06
N SER A 217 1.92 1.22 1.47
CA SER A 217 1.70 2.49 2.18
C SER A 217 0.33 2.53 2.87
N GLN A 218 -0.65 1.77 2.36
CA GLN A 218 -2.01 1.74 2.89
C GLN A 218 -2.17 0.83 4.11
N CYS A 219 -1.69 -0.42 4.04
CA CYS A 219 -1.87 -1.38 5.12
C CYS A 219 -0.61 -1.65 5.95
N LEU A 220 0.53 -1.07 5.57
CA LEU A 220 1.87 -1.36 6.09
C LEU A 220 2.26 -2.84 5.98
N GLY A 221 1.47 -3.64 5.28
CA GLY A 221 1.72 -5.06 5.06
C GLY A 221 2.82 -5.25 4.01
N TRP A 222 3.57 -6.34 4.17
CA TRP A 222 4.58 -6.74 3.21
C TRP A 222 3.94 -7.23 1.92
N ILE A 223 4.36 -6.67 0.80
CA ILE A 223 3.97 -7.10 -0.54
C ILE A 223 4.86 -8.29 -0.90
N LYS A 224 4.24 -9.47 -0.95
CA LYS A 224 4.90 -10.76 -1.24
C LYS A 224 4.58 -11.28 -2.64
N GLU A 225 3.77 -10.55 -3.40
CA GLU A 225 3.34 -10.90 -4.74
C GLU A 225 4.52 -10.82 -5.73
N LYS A 226 4.51 -11.68 -6.75
CA LYS A 226 5.55 -11.69 -7.78
C LYS A 226 5.31 -10.53 -8.75
N GLY A 227 6.24 -9.59 -8.81
CA GLY A 227 6.17 -8.42 -9.70
C GLY A 227 6.36 -7.10 -8.97
N LEU A 228 6.31 -6.00 -9.70
CA LEU A 228 6.30 -4.67 -9.10
C LEU A 228 4.89 -4.34 -8.60
N PRO A 229 4.72 -3.83 -7.37
CA PRO A 229 3.42 -3.34 -6.91
C PRO A 229 2.98 -2.14 -7.74
N VAL A 230 1.76 -1.65 -7.51
CA VAL A 230 1.36 -0.34 -8.05
C VAL A 230 2.24 0.73 -7.41
N LEU A 231 3.17 1.27 -8.19
CA LEU A 231 4.11 2.32 -7.83
C LEU A 231 3.63 3.64 -8.41
N ILE A 232 3.36 4.63 -7.56
CA ILE A 232 2.97 5.98 -8.00
C ILE A 232 3.86 6.95 -7.25
N SER A 233 4.88 7.47 -7.93
CA SER A 233 5.98 8.18 -7.29
C SER A 233 6.57 7.32 -6.15
N HIS A 234 6.43 7.73 -4.90
CA HIS A 234 6.90 7.04 -3.69
C HIS A 234 5.81 6.24 -2.97
N PHE A 235 4.56 6.32 -3.43
CA PHE A 235 3.44 5.58 -2.86
C PHE A 235 3.35 4.18 -3.45
N THR A 236 3.25 3.17 -2.58
CA THR A 236 3.28 1.76 -2.95
C THR A 236 2.03 1.05 -2.46
N LEU A 237 1.30 0.41 -3.36
CA LEU A 237 0.01 -0.22 -3.05
C LEU A 237 0.05 -1.71 -3.40
N CYS A 238 -0.38 -2.57 -2.46
CA CYS A 238 -0.59 -4.00 -2.75
C CYS A 238 -1.94 -4.22 -3.44
N ASP A 239 -2.08 -5.33 -4.16
CA ASP A 239 -3.30 -5.63 -4.91
C ASP A 239 -4.54 -5.70 -3.99
N ASN A 240 -4.42 -6.30 -2.80
CA ASN A 240 -5.52 -6.33 -1.84
C ASN A 240 -5.99 -4.92 -1.40
N CYS A 241 -5.07 -3.98 -1.20
CA CYS A 241 -5.43 -2.61 -0.83
C CYS A 241 -5.97 -1.82 -2.02
N LYS A 242 -5.46 -2.07 -3.22
CA LYS A 242 -6.02 -1.55 -4.46
C LYS A 242 -7.48 -1.98 -4.62
N ASP A 243 -7.76 -3.25 -4.42
CA ASP A 243 -9.12 -3.79 -4.48
C ASP A 243 -10.01 -3.19 -3.40
N THR A 244 -9.51 -3.07 -2.17
CA THR A 244 -10.25 -2.46 -1.04
C THR A 244 -10.62 -1.01 -1.36
N ILE A 245 -9.70 -0.21 -1.93
CA ILE A 245 -9.97 1.17 -2.36
C ILE A 245 -11.02 1.20 -3.47
N GLN A 246 -10.91 0.31 -4.46
CA GLN A 246 -11.85 0.23 -5.59
C GLN A 246 -13.26 -0.23 -5.17
N GLN A 247 -13.38 -1.02 -4.11
CA GLN A 247 -14.64 -1.50 -3.54
C GLN A 247 -15.41 -0.44 -2.75
N VAL A 248 -14.82 0.73 -2.45
CA VAL A 248 -15.53 1.87 -1.87
C VAL A 248 -16.41 2.50 -2.94
N MET A 249 -17.74 2.34 -2.85
CA MET A 249 -18.72 2.75 -3.86
C MET A 249 -19.73 3.76 -3.36
N THR A 250 -20.37 4.44 -4.31
CA THR A 250 -21.50 5.33 -4.02
C THR A 250 -22.81 4.57 -3.93
N SER A 251 -23.80 5.16 -3.26
CA SER A 251 -25.16 4.59 -3.22
C SER A 251 -25.72 4.26 -4.62
N SER A 252 -25.51 5.15 -5.60
CA SER A 252 -26.03 4.97 -6.97
C SER A 252 -25.28 3.90 -7.75
N GLU A 253 -23.97 3.78 -7.56
CA GLU A 253 -23.17 2.69 -8.15
C GLU A 253 -23.60 1.34 -7.56
N ALA A 254 -23.78 1.27 -6.24
CA ALA A 254 -24.22 0.05 -5.57
C ALA A 254 -25.62 -0.40 -6.02
N GLU A 255 -26.58 0.53 -6.11
CA GLU A 255 -27.94 0.24 -6.58
C GLU A 255 -27.93 -0.34 -8.01
N THR A 256 -27.07 0.21 -8.88
CA THR A 256 -26.91 -0.29 -10.25
C THR A 256 -26.21 -1.65 -10.29
N LYS A 257 -25.12 -1.82 -9.52
CA LYS A 257 -24.32 -3.05 -9.50
C LYS A 257 -25.10 -4.25 -8.94
N TYR A 258 -25.99 -4.00 -7.99
CA TYR A 258 -26.75 -5.03 -7.28
C TYR A 258 -28.23 -5.10 -7.67
N ASN A 259 -28.66 -4.41 -8.72
CA ASN A 259 -30.06 -4.38 -9.16
C ASN A 259 -31.05 -4.00 -8.03
N LEU A 260 -30.67 -3.05 -7.17
CA LEU A 260 -31.55 -2.50 -6.14
C LEU A 260 -32.39 -1.35 -6.72
N LEU A 261 -33.54 -1.08 -6.10
CA LEU A 261 -34.38 0.05 -6.50
C LEU A 261 -33.63 1.39 -6.34
N PRO A 262 -33.68 2.29 -7.33
CA PRO A 262 -33.03 3.60 -7.23
C PRO A 262 -33.48 4.39 -5.99
N GLY A 263 -32.51 4.90 -5.22
CA GLY A 263 -32.73 5.62 -3.97
C GLY A 263 -33.12 4.74 -2.78
N ARG A 264 -33.14 3.41 -2.92
CA ARG A 264 -33.43 2.48 -1.81
C ARG A 264 -32.41 2.64 -0.69
N ILE A 265 -31.13 2.68 -1.01
CA ILE A 265 -30.06 2.77 -0.02
C ILE A 265 -30.19 4.08 0.76
N ARG A 266 -30.40 5.20 0.05
CA ARG A 266 -30.60 6.49 0.73
C ARG A 266 -31.80 6.46 1.66
N LYS A 267 -32.93 5.88 1.24
CA LYS A 267 -34.11 5.75 2.11
C LYS A 267 -33.80 4.90 3.35
N ASP A 268 -33.07 3.80 3.20
CA ASP A 268 -32.69 2.92 4.31
C ASP A 268 -31.73 3.63 5.29
N ILE A 269 -30.83 4.50 4.80
CA ILE A 269 -29.99 5.36 5.66
C ILE A 269 -30.86 6.32 6.48
N HIS A 270 -31.77 7.07 5.85
CA HIS A 270 -32.62 8.05 6.55
C HIS A 270 -33.61 7.40 7.53
N LYS A 271 -33.96 6.14 7.31
CA LYS A 271 -34.81 5.34 8.20
C LYS A 271 -34.05 4.73 9.40
N GLY A 272 -32.72 4.90 9.47
CA GLY A 272 -31.89 4.32 10.53
C GLY A 272 -31.52 2.84 10.32
N ASN A 273 -31.92 2.20 9.22
CA ASN A 273 -31.65 0.77 8.97
C ASN A 273 -30.14 0.47 8.82
N LEU A 274 -29.35 1.48 8.50
CA LEU A 274 -27.91 1.40 8.29
C LEU A 274 -27.09 2.15 9.36
N GLU A 275 -27.73 2.60 10.45
CA GLU A 275 -27.09 3.39 11.52
C GLU A 275 -25.92 2.65 12.17
N LYS A 276 -26.06 1.34 12.40
CA LYS A 276 -24.97 0.49 12.89
C LYS A 276 -23.70 0.52 12.02
N TYR A 277 -23.80 0.80 10.72
CA TYR A 277 -22.64 0.90 9.83
C TYR A 277 -22.01 2.29 9.86
N LEU A 278 -22.82 3.32 10.16
CA LEU A 278 -22.40 4.70 10.32
C LEU A 278 -21.56 4.86 11.59
N GLU A 279 -22.03 4.34 12.72
CA GLU A 279 -21.31 4.36 14.01
C GLU A 279 -19.95 3.67 13.93
N ASN A 280 -19.91 2.60 13.14
CA ASN A 280 -18.75 1.77 12.88
C ASN A 280 -17.79 2.37 11.82
N GLY A 281 -18.09 3.54 11.26
CA GLY A 281 -17.25 4.19 10.24
C GLY A 281 -17.18 3.45 8.90
N LEU A 282 -18.07 2.47 8.68
CA LEU A 282 -18.15 1.71 7.43
C LEU A 282 -19.03 2.41 6.38
N LEU A 283 -19.86 3.35 6.81
CA LEU A 283 -20.68 4.22 5.97
C LEU A 283 -20.35 5.66 6.34
N ARG A 284 -20.17 6.54 5.34
CA ARG A 284 -20.00 7.97 5.58
C ARG A 284 -20.61 8.82 4.47
N GLN A 285 -20.84 10.08 4.79
CA GLN A 285 -21.22 11.09 3.82
C GLN A 285 -19.97 11.81 3.27
N SER A 286 -19.96 12.04 1.96
CA SER A 286 -18.94 12.78 1.21
C SER A 286 -19.68 13.83 0.39
N GLY A 287 -19.69 15.09 0.87
CA GLY A 287 -20.56 16.14 0.30
C GLY A 287 -22.03 15.69 0.21
N GLY A 288 -22.58 15.62 -1.01
CA GLY A 288 -23.96 15.18 -1.26
C GLY A 288 -24.14 13.67 -1.52
N ILE A 289 -23.10 12.85 -1.41
CA ILE A 289 -23.14 11.41 -1.72
C ILE A 289 -22.75 10.56 -0.52
N TRP A 290 -23.29 9.35 -0.46
CA TRP A 290 -22.96 8.35 0.55
C TRP A 290 -21.94 7.37 0.00
N LEU A 291 -20.88 7.12 0.78
CA LEU A 291 -19.78 6.21 0.47
C LEU A 291 -19.75 5.06 1.47
N PHE A 292 -19.57 3.86 0.95
CA PHE A 292 -19.43 2.65 1.75
C PHE A 292 -18.69 1.58 0.95
N HIS A 293 -18.16 0.60 1.67
CA HIS A 293 -17.54 -0.56 1.05
C HIS A 293 -18.57 -1.61 0.61
N GLU A 294 -18.27 -2.31 -0.48
CA GLU A 294 -19.12 -3.37 -1.05
C GLU A 294 -19.61 -4.42 -0.05
N THR A 295 -18.80 -4.71 0.97
CA THR A 295 -19.11 -5.67 2.05
C THR A 295 -20.39 -5.33 2.81
N ILE A 296 -20.77 -4.05 2.92
CA ILE A 296 -22.00 -3.66 3.61
C ILE A 296 -23.23 -4.11 2.81
N ILE A 297 -23.19 -3.96 1.49
CA ILE A 297 -24.31 -4.36 0.62
C ILE A 297 -24.50 -5.86 0.67
N LYS A 298 -23.41 -6.62 0.54
CA LYS A 298 -23.43 -8.07 0.70
C LYS A 298 -24.01 -8.47 2.05
N HIS A 299 -23.54 -7.87 3.14
CA HIS A 299 -24.03 -8.21 4.48
C HIS A 299 -25.50 -7.83 4.72
N HIS A 300 -25.95 -6.64 4.28
CA HIS A 300 -27.29 -6.13 4.63
C HIS A 300 -28.39 -6.62 3.67
N TYR A 301 -28.12 -6.64 2.37
CA TYR A 301 -29.12 -6.96 1.34
C TYR A 301 -29.04 -8.42 0.86
N TYR A 302 -27.87 -9.07 1.01
CA TYR A 302 -27.65 -10.46 0.57
C TYR A 302 -26.99 -11.31 1.67
N PRO A 303 -27.60 -11.40 2.87
CA PRO A 303 -27.02 -12.21 3.94
C PRO A 303 -26.83 -13.65 3.45
N GLU A 304 -25.60 -14.16 3.49
CA GLU A 304 -25.32 -15.56 3.15
C GLU A 304 -26.15 -16.47 4.05
N ILE A 305 -26.97 -17.35 3.45
CA ILE A 305 -27.72 -18.37 4.18
C ILE A 305 -26.70 -19.29 4.84
N ILE A 306 -26.71 -19.34 6.17
CA ILE A 306 -25.80 -20.13 6.98
C ILE A 306 -26.10 -21.61 6.73
N THR A 307 -25.37 -22.27 5.83
CA THR A 307 -25.14 -23.71 5.97
C THR A 307 -24.13 -23.90 7.09
N PRO A 308 -24.45 -24.68 8.14
CA PRO A 308 -23.49 -25.01 9.18
C PRO A 308 -22.30 -25.71 8.52
N SER A 309 -21.13 -25.09 8.66
CA SER A 309 -19.86 -25.62 8.19
C SER A 309 -19.54 -26.85 9.04
N ASN A 310 -19.83 -28.06 8.54
CA ASN A 310 -19.20 -29.30 8.97
C ASN A 310 -17.70 -29.21 8.65
N LYS A 311 -16.94 -28.46 9.45
CA LYS A 311 -15.51 -28.72 9.56
C LYS A 311 -15.39 -30.09 10.23
N PRO A 312 -14.69 -31.07 9.64
CA PRO A 312 -14.37 -32.28 10.37
C PRO A 312 -13.56 -31.85 11.60
N GLU A 313 -14.14 -32.03 12.79
CA GLU A 313 -13.40 -31.88 14.03
C GLU A 313 -12.19 -32.79 13.96
N ILE A 314 -11.00 -32.23 14.20
CA ILE A 314 -9.79 -33.02 14.29
C ILE A 314 -10.03 -34.04 15.42
N PRO A 315 -9.96 -35.36 15.15
CA PRO A 315 -10.17 -36.37 16.16
C PRO A 315 -9.31 -36.09 17.40
N SER A 316 -9.92 -36.12 18.58
CA SER A 316 -9.24 -35.88 19.86
C SER A 316 -8.00 -36.78 20.05
N SER A 317 -8.00 -37.96 19.44
CA SER A 317 -6.86 -38.89 19.40
C SER A 317 -5.64 -38.34 18.65
N LEU A 318 -5.83 -37.54 17.60
CA LEU A 318 -4.73 -36.91 16.86
C LEU A 318 -4.16 -35.72 17.62
N LEU A 319 -4.99 -34.94 18.31
CA LEU A 319 -4.57 -33.85 19.20
C LEU A 319 -3.77 -34.39 20.39
N ALA A 320 -4.24 -35.47 21.03
CA ALA A 320 -3.53 -36.12 22.13
C ALA A 320 -2.17 -36.69 21.68
N ARG A 321 -2.11 -37.31 20.50
CA ARG A 321 -0.84 -37.83 19.94
C ARG A 321 0.15 -36.72 19.63
N SER A 322 -0.30 -35.60 19.05
CA SER A 322 0.59 -34.47 18.74
C SER A 322 1.07 -33.76 20.00
N ALA A 323 0.25 -33.67 21.05
CA ALA A 323 0.67 -33.18 22.36
C ALA A 323 1.72 -34.09 23.03
N ALA A 324 1.54 -35.41 22.97
CA ALA A 324 2.49 -36.38 23.54
C ALA A 324 3.85 -36.35 22.82
N VAL A 325 3.86 -36.23 21.49
CA VAL A 325 5.11 -36.08 20.72
C VAL A 325 5.85 -34.79 21.10
N PHE A 326 5.11 -33.70 21.31
CA PHE A 326 5.69 -32.43 21.74
C PHE A 326 6.30 -32.52 23.15
N GLN A 327 5.60 -33.15 24.10
CA GLN A 327 6.11 -33.37 25.46
C GLN A 327 7.38 -34.23 25.47
N ASN A 328 7.38 -35.35 24.74
CA ASN A 328 8.56 -36.21 24.62
C ASN A 328 9.76 -35.48 23.99
N SER A 329 9.52 -34.50 23.11
CA SER A 329 10.59 -33.69 22.50
C SER A 329 11.17 -32.64 23.46
N MET A 330 10.41 -32.23 24.47
CA MET A 330 10.83 -31.28 25.50
C MET A 330 11.57 -31.97 26.64
N GLU A 331 11.19 -33.21 26.98
CA GLU A 331 11.84 -34.01 28.02
C GLU A 331 13.15 -34.67 27.55
N GLY A 332 13.37 -34.75 26.23
CA GLY A 332 14.61 -35.27 25.64
C GLY A 332 15.74 -34.24 25.46
N ARG A 333 15.68 -33.09 26.15
CA ARG A 333 16.71 -32.03 26.13
C ARG A 333 17.41 -31.87 27.47
#